data_AF-A0A392PL11-F1
#
_entry.id   AF-A0A392PL11-F1
#
_cell.length_a   1.000
_cell.length_b   1.000
_cell.length_c   1.000
_cell.angle_alpha   90.00
_cell.angle_beta   90.00
_cell.angle_gamma   90.00
#
_symmetry.space_group_name_H-M   'P 1'
#
loop_
_entity.id
_entity.type
_entity.pdbx_description
1 polymer ?
#
loop_
_entity_poly.entity_id
_entity_poly.type
_entity_poly.pdbx_seq_one_letter_code
_entity_poly.pdbx_strand_id
1 'polypeptide(L)'
;VVVEYATSDDSESIEIYPFLVDLSRTCNDVKFLLVMGDESEKTKELCKREKVDKVPHFTFYKSKEKIHEEEAIGPDTLVGDVLYYGDNHSAVVQLHNREDVEKLIEDHKVDHKLIVLDVGLKHCGPCVKVYPTVIKLSRQMSDTVVFARMNGDENDSCMQFLKDMEVIQVPTFLFIRDGKIDGRYVGSGKGELIGEILRYQGVRVTY
;
A
#
# COMPACT_ATOMS: atom_id res chain seq x y z
N VAL A 1 -10.65 -5.64 5.93
CA VAL A 1 -11.93 -4.97 6.29
C VAL A 1 -11.58 -3.56 6.70
N VAL A 2 -12.30 -2.56 6.23
CA VAL A 2 -12.17 -1.17 6.63
C VAL A 2 -13.47 -0.77 7.29
N VAL A 3 -13.40 -0.28 8.52
CA VAL A 3 -14.56 0.18 9.29
C VAL A 3 -14.48 1.68 9.43
N GLU A 4 -15.49 2.40 8.95
CA GLU A 4 -15.70 3.80 9.25
C GLU A 4 -16.65 3.90 10.45
N TYR A 5 -16.25 4.64 11.48
CA TYR A 5 -17.12 5.08 12.56
C TYR A 5 -17.45 6.55 12.34
N ALA A 6 -18.74 6.85 12.27
CA ALA A 6 -19.28 8.16 11.92
C ALA A 6 -20.46 8.53 12.82
N THR A 7 -20.87 9.80 12.81
CA THR A 7 -22.18 10.23 13.32
C THR A 7 -22.96 10.95 12.22
N SER A 8 -24.28 10.98 12.32
CA SER A 8 -25.16 11.52 11.28
C SER A 8 -25.11 13.05 11.15
N ASP A 9 -24.60 13.73 12.18
CA ASP A 9 -24.52 15.18 12.30
C ASP A 9 -23.10 15.75 12.09
N ASP A 10 -22.10 14.89 11.91
CA ASP A 10 -20.72 15.30 11.70
C ASP A 10 -20.43 15.61 10.22
N SER A 11 -19.95 16.82 9.94
CA SER A 11 -19.73 17.29 8.57
C SER A 11 -18.61 16.53 7.87
N GLU A 12 -17.53 16.19 8.56
CA GLU A 12 -16.40 15.46 7.98
C GLU A 12 -16.82 14.04 7.56
N SER A 13 -17.60 13.37 8.40
CA SER A 13 -18.21 12.06 8.11
C SER A 13 -19.12 12.11 6.87
N ILE A 14 -19.95 13.16 6.75
CA ILE A 14 -20.82 13.35 5.58
C ILE A 14 -19.99 13.58 4.31
N GLU A 15 -18.92 14.38 4.40
CA GLU A 15 -18.07 14.73 3.27
C GLU A 15 -17.23 13.55 2.76
N ILE A 16 -16.73 12.68 3.65
CA ILE A 16 -15.87 11.55 3.27
C ILE A 16 -16.66 10.32 2.81
N TYR A 17 -17.90 10.14 3.27
CA TYR A 17 -18.71 8.96 2.96
C TYR A 17 -18.83 8.61 1.47
N PRO A 18 -19.05 9.56 0.53
CA PRO A 18 -19.07 9.26 -0.91
C PRO A 18 -17.79 8.59 -1.41
N PHE A 19 -16.63 8.96 -0.87
CA PHE A 19 -15.35 8.37 -1.25
C PHE A 19 -15.21 6.94 -0.73
N LEU A 20 -15.72 6.64 0.47
CA LEU A 20 -15.78 5.27 0.98
C LEU A 20 -16.69 4.39 0.10
N VAL A 21 -17.82 4.94 -0.34
CA VAL A 21 -18.73 4.24 -1.27
C VAL A 21 -18.04 3.96 -2.60
N ASP A 22 -17.32 4.91 -3.17
CA ASP A 22 -16.58 4.70 -4.42
C ASP A 22 -15.48 3.65 -4.25
N LEU A 23 -14.72 3.71 -3.15
CA LEU A 23 -13.71 2.69 -2.82
C LEU A 23 -14.33 1.29 -2.67
N SER A 24 -15.52 1.19 -2.06
CA SER A 24 -16.24 -0.09 -1.94
C SER A 24 -16.64 -0.71 -3.28
N ARG A 25 -16.78 0.11 -4.33
CA ARG A 25 -17.10 -0.34 -5.69
C ARG A 25 -15.84 -0.69 -6.49
N THR A 26 -14.71 -0.05 -6.21
CA THR A 26 -13.47 -0.24 -6.96
C THR A 26 -12.52 -1.27 -6.33
N CYS A 27 -12.61 -1.49 -5.01
CA CYS A 27 -11.74 -2.39 -4.24
C CYS A 27 -12.53 -3.63 -3.79
N ASN A 28 -12.71 -4.59 -4.69
CA ASN A 28 -13.55 -5.78 -4.46
C ASN A 28 -13.00 -6.76 -3.41
N ASP A 29 -11.70 -6.70 -3.14
CA ASP A 29 -10.96 -7.51 -2.17
C ASP A 29 -11.05 -6.95 -0.74
N VAL A 30 -11.53 -5.70 -0.60
CA VAL A 30 -11.73 -5.04 0.69
C VAL A 30 -13.21 -5.02 1.02
N LYS A 31 -13.56 -5.39 2.26
CA LYS A 31 -14.90 -5.19 2.81
C LYS A 31 -14.96 -3.89 3.58
N PHE A 32 -15.90 -3.03 3.25
CA PHE A 32 -16.14 -1.76 3.91
C PHE A 32 -17.37 -1.89 4.81
N LEU A 33 -17.28 -1.38 6.04
CA LEU A 33 -18.35 -1.33 7.01
C LEU A 33 -18.49 0.12 7.49
N LEU A 34 -19.73 0.59 7.57
CA LEU A 34 -20.06 1.87 8.20
C LEU A 34 -20.74 1.57 9.53
N VAL A 35 -20.25 2.20 10.60
CA VAL A 35 -20.84 2.16 11.93
C VAL A 35 -21.30 3.58 12.27
N MET A 36 -22.62 3.76 12.34
CA MET A 36 -23.23 5.00 12.79
C MET A 36 -23.31 5.00 14.32
N GLY A 37 -22.41 5.72 14.98
CA GLY A 37 -22.25 5.74 16.43
C GLY A 37 -23.45 6.31 17.20
N ASP A 38 -24.32 7.05 16.51
CA ASP A 38 -25.53 7.69 17.01
C ASP A 38 -26.83 6.99 16.56
N GLU A 39 -26.74 5.88 15.82
CA GLU A 39 -27.92 5.14 15.34
C GLU A 39 -28.64 4.36 16.45
N SER A 40 -27.90 3.78 17.39
CA SER A 40 -28.47 2.96 18.48
C SER A 40 -27.54 2.87 19.68
N GLU A 41 -28.07 2.47 20.84
CA GLU A 41 -27.22 2.21 22.02
C GLU A 41 -26.17 1.11 21.74
N LYS A 42 -26.47 0.14 20.87
CA LYS A 42 -25.51 -0.91 20.49
C LYS A 42 -24.33 -0.38 19.68
N THR A 43 -24.58 0.53 18.73
CA THR A 43 -23.51 1.13 17.92
C THR A 43 -22.70 2.13 18.75
N LYS A 44 -23.34 2.84 19.68
CA LYS A 44 -22.67 3.67 20.68
C LYS A 44 -21.76 2.88 21.63
N GLU A 45 -22.23 1.73 22.12
CA GLU A 45 -21.41 0.80 22.91
C GLU A 45 -20.24 0.23 22.11
N LEU A 46 -20.46 -0.05 20.83
CA LEU A 46 -19.41 -0.49 19.91
C LEU A 46 -18.32 0.59 19.78
N CYS A 47 -18.66 1.85 19.52
CA CYS A 47 -17.69 2.94 19.45
C CYS A 47 -16.87 3.07 20.75
N LYS A 48 -17.53 2.97 21.92
CA LYS A 48 -16.83 2.99 23.23
C LYS A 48 -15.86 1.83 23.39
N ARG A 49 -16.27 0.62 22.98
CA ARG A 49 -15.42 -0.59 23.07
C ARG A 49 -14.16 -0.46 22.22
N GLU A 50 -14.31 0.10 21.03
CA GLU A 50 -13.23 0.31 20.07
C GLU A 50 -12.44 1.60 20.36
N LYS A 51 -12.83 2.37 21.40
CA LYS A 51 -12.20 3.63 21.84
C LYS A 51 -12.22 4.72 20.76
N VAL A 52 -13.33 4.81 20.04
CA VAL A 52 -13.57 5.86 19.05
C VAL A 52 -14.02 7.12 19.78
N ASP A 53 -13.09 8.05 19.97
CA ASP A 53 -13.32 9.33 20.65
C ASP A 53 -13.57 10.50 19.68
N LYS A 54 -13.28 10.30 18.38
CA LYS A 54 -13.48 11.26 17.29
C LYS A 54 -14.06 10.56 16.07
N VAL A 55 -14.78 11.31 15.25
CA VAL A 55 -15.31 10.86 13.96
C VAL A 55 -14.97 11.89 12.87
N PRO A 56 -14.84 11.49 11.59
CA PRO A 56 -14.81 10.11 11.13
C PRO A 56 -13.53 9.39 11.61
N HIS A 57 -13.68 8.14 12.06
CA HIS A 57 -12.57 7.28 12.46
C HIS A 57 -12.55 6.03 11.60
N PHE A 58 -11.40 5.72 11.02
CA PHE A 58 -11.21 4.57 10.15
C PHE A 58 -10.34 3.53 10.84
N THR A 59 -10.79 2.29 10.84
CA THR A 59 -10.01 1.16 11.36
C THR A 59 -9.85 0.08 10.29
N PHE A 60 -8.61 -0.32 10.07
CA PHE A 60 -8.24 -1.32 9.08
C PHE A 60 -7.94 -2.64 9.79
N TYR A 61 -8.58 -3.71 9.33
CA TYR A 61 -8.39 -5.05 9.85
C TYR A 61 -7.93 -6.02 8.75
N LYS A 62 -6.91 -6.84 9.06
CA LYS A 62 -6.46 -7.97 8.25
C LYS A 62 -6.33 -9.20 9.16
N SER A 63 -6.85 -10.34 8.72
CA SER A 63 -6.82 -11.59 9.51
C SER A 63 -7.35 -11.48 10.95
N LYS A 64 -8.37 -10.63 11.16
CA LYS A 64 -9.00 -10.31 12.47
C LYS A 64 -8.14 -9.46 13.41
N GLU A 65 -6.99 -8.97 12.97
CA GLU A 65 -6.15 -8.05 13.73
C GLU A 65 -6.32 -6.63 13.19
N LYS A 66 -6.33 -5.65 14.09
CA LYS A 66 -6.27 -4.23 13.73
C LYS A 66 -4.85 -3.94 13.26
N ILE A 67 -4.71 -3.46 12.02
CA ILE A 67 -3.41 -3.21 11.38
C ILE A 67 -3.12 -1.73 11.16
N HIS A 68 -4.15 -0.87 11.14
CA HIS A 68 -4.01 0.57 10.95
C HIS A 68 -5.27 1.29 11.43
N GLU A 69 -5.14 2.55 11.85
CA GLU A 69 -6.25 3.41 12.21
C GLU A 69 -5.94 4.88 11.91
N GLU A 70 -6.98 5.65 11.58
CA GLU A 70 -6.88 7.06 11.24
C GLU A 70 -8.10 7.82 11.76
N GLU A 71 -7.90 9.10 12.10
CA GLU A 71 -8.95 10.02 12.56
C GLU A 71 -8.94 11.27 11.69
N ALA A 72 -10.11 11.75 11.28
CA ALA A 72 -10.27 13.03 10.58
C ALA A 72 -9.37 13.17 9.33
N ILE A 73 -9.26 12.09 8.55
CA ILE A 73 -8.48 12.08 7.30
C ILE A 73 -9.31 12.54 6.11
N GLY A 74 -8.63 13.10 5.10
CA GLY A 74 -9.25 13.43 3.82
C GLY A 74 -9.26 12.27 2.83
N PRO A 75 -9.94 12.43 1.68
CA PRO A 75 -10.10 11.38 0.67
C PRO A 75 -8.79 10.78 0.14
N ASP A 76 -7.78 11.60 -0.12
CA ASP A 76 -6.50 11.14 -0.68
C ASP A 76 -5.77 10.19 0.28
N THR A 77 -5.79 10.50 1.58
CA THR A 77 -5.22 9.64 2.63
C THR A 77 -6.00 8.34 2.74
N LEU A 78 -7.34 8.41 2.76
CA LEU A 78 -8.19 7.22 2.83
C LEU A 78 -7.94 6.28 1.64
N VAL A 79 -7.86 6.81 0.43
CA VAL A 79 -7.53 6.03 -0.77
C VAL A 79 -6.13 5.41 -0.64
N GLY A 80 -5.15 6.19 -0.16
CA GLY A 80 -3.78 5.72 0.10
C GLY A 80 -3.75 4.52 1.04
N ASP A 81 -4.42 4.63 2.19
CA ASP A 81 -4.45 3.57 3.20
C ASP A 81 -5.21 2.34 2.73
N VAL A 82 -6.36 2.52 2.07
CA VAL A 82 -7.13 1.41 1.49
C VAL A 82 -6.30 0.64 0.47
N LEU A 83 -5.58 1.34 -0.40
CA LEU A 83 -4.69 0.68 -1.35
C LEU A 83 -3.50 0.02 -0.63
N TYR A 84 -2.86 0.70 0.33
CA TYR A 84 -1.65 0.19 0.97
C TYR A 84 -1.89 -1.03 1.87
N TYR A 85 -3.01 -1.04 2.61
CA TYR A 85 -3.33 -2.05 3.63
C TYR A 85 -4.39 -3.06 3.18
N GLY A 86 -5.25 -2.70 2.22
CA GLY A 86 -6.37 -3.52 1.77
C GLY A 86 -6.01 -4.53 0.67
N ASP A 87 -4.91 -4.31 -0.03
CA ASP A 87 -4.63 -4.92 -1.32
C ASP A 87 -4.12 -6.36 -1.21
N ASN A 88 -5.01 -7.32 -1.49
CA ASN A 88 -4.67 -8.73 -1.70
C ASN A 88 -4.82 -9.14 -3.18
N HIS A 89 -5.07 -8.20 -4.11
CA HIS A 89 -5.39 -8.52 -5.51
C HIS A 89 -4.90 -7.51 -6.56
N SER A 90 -3.88 -6.71 -6.25
CA SER A 90 -3.25 -5.86 -7.26
C SER A 90 -2.30 -6.64 -8.16
N ALA A 91 -1.90 -5.95 -9.25
CA ALA A 91 -0.79 -6.35 -10.09
C ALA A 91 0.59 -6.20 -9.39
N VAL A 92 0.62 -5.99 -8.07
CA VAL A 92 1.85 -5.93 -7.26
C VAL A 92 2.00 -7.24 -6.49
N VAL A 93 3.09 -7.96 -6.73
CA VAL A 93 3.37 -9.23 -6.04
C VAL A 93 3.79 -8.95 -4.60
N GLN A 94 3.06 -9.49 -3.63
CA GLN A 94 3.47 -9.41 -2.23
C GLN A 94 4.52 -10.47 -1.92
N LEU A 95 5.67 -10.03 -1.39
CA LEU A 95 6.79 -10.87 -0.97
C LEU A 95 6.86 -10.88 0.55
N HIS A 96 7.03 -12.06 1.14
CA HIS A 96 6.97 -12.28 2.59
C HIS A 96 8.31 -12.75 3.18
N ASN A 97 9.29 -13.05 2.33
CA ASN A 97 10.60 -13.53 2.73
C ASN A 97 11.61 -13.38 1.57
N ARG A 98 12.88 -13.69 1.83
CA ARG A 98 13.96 -13.70 0.84
C ARG A 98 13.68 -14.67 -0.31
N GLU A 99 13.17 -15.85 -0.01
CA GLU A 99 12.94 -16.91 -0.99
C GLU A 99 11.90 -16.48 -2.04
N ASP A 100 10.88 -15.71 -1.65
CA ASP A 100 9.90 -15.12 -2.57
C ASP A 100 10.57 -14.15 -3.55
N VAL A 101 11.51 -13.33 -3.07
CA VAL A 101 12.29 -12.40 -3.91
C VAL A 101 13.14 -13.19 -4.91
N GLU A 102 13.89 -14.18 -4.43
CA GLU A 102 14.78 -14.99 -5.26
C GLU A 102 14.01 -15.76 -6.32
N LYS A 103 12.85 -16.32 -5.96
CA LYS A 103 11.94 -16.98 -6.89
C LYS A 103 11.40 -16.01 -7.94
N LEU A 104 10.92 -14.83 -7.53
CA LEU A 104 10.41 -13.82 -8.47
C LEU A 104 11.49 -13.40 -9.49
N ILE A 105 12.72 -13.23 -9.02
CA ILE A 105 13.87 -12.93 -9.88
C ILE A 105 14.11 -14.06 -10.88
N GLU A 106 14.08 -15.31 -10.44
CA GLU A 106 14.27 -16.47 -11.33
C GLU A 106 13.15 -16.59 -12.37
N ASP A 107 11.89 -16.45 -11.94
CA ASP A 107 10.70 -16.57 -12.79
C ASP A 107 10.71 -15.55 -13.95
N HIS A 108 11.34 -14.38 -13.76
CA HIS A 108 11.42 -13.31 -14.77
C HIS A 108 12.79 -13.18 -15.46
N LYS A 109 13.72 -14.13 -15.26
CA LYS A 109 14.93 -14.21 -16.11
C LYS A 109 14.62 -14.61 -17.55
N VAL A 110 13.55 -15.37 -17.75
CA VAL A 110 13.19 -15.91 -19.07
C VAL A 110 12.50 -14.89 -19.98
N ASP A 111 11.78 -13.93 -19.38
CA ASP A 111 11.06 -12.88 -20.12
C ASP A 111 11.78 -11.53 -20.06
N HIS A 112 12.90 -11.44 -19.33
CA HIS A 112 13.76 -10.26 -19.18
C HIS A 112 13.00 -9.02 -18.68
N LYS A 113 11.87 -9.19 -18.00
CA LYS A 113 11.11 -8.06 -17.43
C LYS A 113 11.91 -7.37 -16.34
N LEU A 114 11.72 -6.05 -16.24
CA LEU A 114 12.25 -5.29 -15.11
C LEU A 114 11.41 -5.61 -13.88
N ILE A 115 12.04 -6.03 -12.79
CA ILE A 115 11.39 -6.11 -11.48
C ILE A 115 11.64 -4.80 -10.75
N VAL A 116 10.56 -4.19 -10.27
CA VAL A 116 10.58 -3.03 -9.37
C VAL A 116 10.11 -3.53 -8.00
N LEU A 117 11.06 -3.73 -7.09
CA LEU A 117 10.78 -4.17 -5.73
C LEU A 117 10.68 -2.97 -4.79
N ASP A 118 9.46 -2.66 -4.34
CA ASP A 118 9.13 -1.66 -3.34
C ASP A 118 9.34 -2.23 -1.92
N VAL A 119 10.41 -1.79 -1.25
CA VAL A 119 10.70 -2.17 0.13
C VAL A 119 10.19 -1.07 1.06
N GLY A 120 9.09 -1.37 1.75
CA GLY A 120 8.42 -0.51 2.72
C GLY A 120 8.40 -1.09 4.13
N LEU A 121 7.63 -0.47 5.03
CA LEU A 121 7.34 -0.98 6.38
C LEU A 121 5.83 -0.93 6.63
N LYS A 122 5.35 -1.70 7.62
CA LYS A 122 3.92 -1.72 7.97
C LYS A 122 3.39 -0.32 8.31
N HIS A 123 4.13 0.45 9.12
CA HIS A 123 3.72 1.79 9.51
C HIS A 123 4.66 2.84 8.93
N CYS A 124 4.35 3.31 7.73
CA CYS A 124 5.21 4.22 6.98
C CYS A 124 4.38 5.18 6.11
N GLY A 125 4.16 6.40 6.59
CA GLY A 125 3.42 7.43 5.84
C GLY A 125 3.97 7.69 4.42
N PRO A 126 5.30 7.86 4.23
CA PRO A 126 5.87 7.99 2.88
C PRO A 126 5.61 6.78 1.97
N CYS A 127 5.56 5.56 2.53
CA CYS A 127 5.28 4.34 1.78
C CYS A 127 3.81 4.31 1.32
N VAL A 128 2.88 4.63 2.22
CA VAL A 128 1.44 4.79 1.90
C VAL A 128 1.26 5.82 0.78
N LYS A 129 1.94 6.97 0.89
CA LYS A 129 1.80 8.08 -0.07
C LYS A 129 2.19 7.71 -1.50
N VAL A 130 3.25 6.92 -1.69
CA VAL A 130 3.73 6.56 -3.04
C VAL A 130 2.98 5.37 -3.63
N TYR A 131 2.43 4.49 -2.80
CA TYR A 131 1.85 3.21 -3.24
C TYR A 131 0.69 3.33 -4.26
N PRO A 132 -0.21 4.33 -4.22
CA PRO A 132 -1.19 4.53 -5.29
C PRO A 132 -0.54 4.72 -6.67
N THR A 133 0.64 5.32 -6.73
CA THR A 133 1.43 5.42 -7.97
C THR A 133 1.93 4.05 -8.39
N VAL A 134 2.48 3.25 -7.47
CA VAL A 134 2.96 1.89 -7.72
C VAL A 134 1.86 1.02 -8.33
N ILE A 135 0.65 1.05 -7.74
CA ILE A 135 -0.52 0.31 -8.24
C ILE A 135 -0.93 0.75 -9.64
N LYS A 136 -0.91 2.06 -9.91
CA LYS A 136 -1.23 2.57 -11.23
C LYS A 136 -0.21 2.10 -12.27
N LEU A 137 1.08 2.18 -11.95
CA LEU A 137 2.17 1.78 -12.84
C LEU A 137 2.18 0.27 -13.09
N SER A 138 1.89 -0.54 -12.07
CA SER A 138 1.85 -2.01 -12.22
C SER A 138 0.79 -2.47 -13.22
N ARG A 139 -0.35 -1.78 -13.27
CA ARG A 139 -1.39 -2.00 -14.28
C ARG A 139 -1.00 -1.49 -15.67
N GLN A 140 -0.26 -0.38 -15.74
CA GLN A 140 0.09 0.26 -17.02
C GLN A 140 1.31 -0.37 -17.70
N MET A 141 2.20 -1.00 -16.94
CA MET A 141 3.49 -1.49 -17.42
C MET A 141 3.62 -3.03 -17.34
N SER A 142 2.53 -3.76 -17.11
CA SER A 142 2.50 -5.22 -16.86
C SER A 142 3.22 -6.07 -17.93
N ASP A 143 3.28 -5.57 -19.16
CA ASP A 143 3.94 -6.26 -20.27
C ASP A 143 5.47 -6.22 -20.19
N THR A 144 6.03 -5.24 -19.47
CA THR A 144 7.49 -4.97 -19.45
C THR A 144 8.10 -4.86 -18.06
N VAL A 145 7.26 -4.63 -17.03
CA VAL A 145 7.68 -4.44 -15.65
C VAL A 145 6.81 -5.28 -14.73
N VAL A 146 7.46 -5.89 -13.75
CA VAL A 146 6.85 -6.64 -12.66
C VAL A 146 7.04 -5.81 -11.41
N PHE A 147 5.94 -5.43 -10.76
CA PHE A 147 5.99 -4.72 -9.49
C PHE A 147 5.84 -5.72 -8.36
N ALA A 148 6.68 -5.60 -7.35
CA ALA A 148 6.60 -6.40 -6.14
C ALA A 148 6.81 -5.51 -4.92
N ARG A 149 6.30 -5.96 -3.78
CA ARG A 149 6.41 -5.24 -2.53
C ARG A 149 6.79 -6.17 -1.39
N MET A 150 7.64 -5.68 -0.50
CA MET A 150 8.00 -6.34 0.76
C MET A 150 7.78 -5.37 1.93
N ASN A 151 7.21 -5.86 3.02
CA ASN A 151 7.22 -5.15 4.29
C ASN A 151 8.47 -5.61 5.09
N GLY A 152 9.45 -4.72 5.25
CA GLY A 152 10.73 -5.05 5.85
C GLY A 152 10.70 -5.44 7.32
N ASP A 153 9.65 -5.03 8.04
CA ASP A 153 9.37 -5.35 9.44
C ASP A 153 8.32 -6.47 9.58
N GLU A 154 8.12 -7.27 8.53
CA GLU A 154 7.16 -8.37 8.59
C GLU A 154 7.63 -9.52 9.49
N ASN A 155 8.88 -9.96 9.29
CA ASN A 155 9.50 -11.09 9.98
C ASN A 155 11.05 -11.02 9.86
N ASP A 156 11.74 -11.95 10.53
CA ASP A 156 13.22 -12.00 10.56
C ASP A 156 13.86 -12.14 9.17
N SER A 157 13.22 -12.88 8.25
CA SER A 157 13.72 -13.04 6.87
C SER A 157 13.70 -11.71 6.12
N CYS A 158 12.60 -10.95 6.23
CA CYS A 158 12.49 -9.62 5.65
C CYS A 158 13.50 -8.64 6.28
N MET A 159 13.63 -8.64 7.62
CA MET A 159 14.61 -7.78 8.29
C MET A 159 16.04 -8.09 7.88
N GLN A 160 16.38 -9.37 7.67
CA GLN A 160 17.69 -9.77 7.17
C GLN A 160 17.88 -9.34 5.71
N PHE A 161 16.85 -9.48 4.88
CA PHE A 161 16.88 -8.99 3.50
C PHE A 161 17.22 -7.48 3.43
N LEU A 162 16.59 -6.66 4.28
CA LEU A 162 16.89 -5.22 4.34
C LEU A 162 18.36 -4.95 4.65
N LYS A 163 18.95 -5.70 5.61
CA LYS A 163 20.37 -5.56 5.97
C LYS A 163 21.28 -5.95 4.81
N ASP A 164 21.02 -7.09 4.19
CA ASP A 164 21.85 -7.62 3.10
C ASP A 164 21.79 -6.73 1.86
N MET A 165 20.65 -6.07 1.62
CA MET A 165 20.47 -5.10 0.53
C MET A 165 20.87 -3.66 0.91
N GLU A 166 21.33 -3.43 2.15
CA GLU A 166 21.68 -2.11 2.69
C GLU A 166 20.53 -1.08 2.56
N VAL A 167 19.30 -1.52 2.83
CA VAL A 167 18.12 -0.66 2.86
C VAL A 167 18.07 0.03 4.22
N ILE A 168 18.46 1.30 4.25
CA ILE A 168 18.54 2.12 5.48
C ILE A 168 17.28 2.98 5.67
N GLN A 169 16.64 3.36 4.56
CA GLN A 169 15.46 4.24 4.54
C GLN A 169 14.36 3.60 3.69
N VAL A 170 13.10 3.90 4.03
CA VAL A 170 11.94 3.42 3.28
C VAL A 170 11.04 4.59 2.85
N PRO A 171 10.33 4.47 1.71
CA PRO A 171 10.40 3.36 0.77
C PRO A 171 11.73 3.38 -0.02
N THR A 172 12.27 2.19 -0.26
CA THR A 172 13.39 1.97 -1.19
C THR A 172 12.92 1.05 -2.32
N PHE A 173 13.10 1.49 -3.54
CA PHE A 173 12.81 0.73 -4.75
C PHE A 173 14.11 0.12 -5.27
N LEU A 174 14.15 -1.21 -5.40
CA LEU A 174 15.24 -1.93 -6.05
C LEU A 174 14.83 -2.28 -7.49
N PHE A 175 15.71 -1.98 -8.43
CA PHE A 175 15.52 -2.27 -9.86
C PHE A 175 16.34 -3.50 -10.21
N ILE A 176 15.66 -4.57 -10.62
CA ILE A 176 16.29 -5.88 -10.84
C ILE A 176 15.96 -6.38 -12.24
N ARG A 177 16.97 -6.84 -12.97
CA ARG A 177 16.81 -7.49 -14.28
C ARG A 177 17.88 -8.56 -14.45
N ASP A 178 17.54 -9.67 -15.10
CA ASP A 178 18.48 -10.75 -15.43
C ASP A 178 19.26 -11.28 -14.22
N GLY A 179 18.62 -11.33 -13.06
CA GLY A 179 19.24 -11.79 -11.82
C GLY A 179 20.16 -10.78 -11.13
N LYS A 180 20.20 -9.52 -11.58
CA LYS A 180 21.09 -8.48 -11.03
C LYS A 180 20.30 -7.25 -10.59
N ILE A 181 20.72 -6.67 -9.47
CA ILE A 181 20.23 -5.35 -9.05
C ILE A 181 20.98 -4.30 -9.87
N ASP A 182 20.27 -3.66 -10.80
CA ASP A 182 20.80 -2.62 -11.68
C ASP A 182 20.90 -1.27 -10.96
N GLY A 183 20.09 -1.06 -9.93
CA GLY A 183 20.15 0.13 -9.11
C GLY A 183 19.04 0.24 -8.09
N ARG A 184 18.94 1.42 -7.46
CA ARG A 184 17.92 1.72 -6.45
C ARG A 184 17.47 3.17 -6.47
N TYR A 185 16.27 3.43 -5.99
CA TYR A 185 15.73 4.75 -5.69
C TYR A 185 15.20 4.79 -4.26
N VAL A 186 15.51 5.85 -3.52
CA VAL A 186 15.06 6.04 -2.13
C VAL A 186 14.17 7.27 -2.08
N GLY A 187 12.92 7.10 -1.65
CA GLY A 187 11.96 8.20 -1.52
C GLY A 187 10.58 7.90 -2.07
N SER A 188 9.65 8.82 -1.83
CA SER A 188 8.22 8.70 -2.17
C SER A 188 7.77 9.66 -3.28
N GLY A 189 8.72 10.23 -4.02
CA GLY A 189 8.46 11.16 -5.11
C GLY A 189 7.87 10.46 -6.33
N LYS A 190 6.63 10.79 -6.69
CA LYS A 190 5.93 10.17 -7.82
C LYS A 190 6.66 10.37 -9.16
N GLY A 191 7.11 11.59 -9.44
CA GLY A 191 7.78 11.90 -10.71
C GLY A 191 9.15 11.26 -10.80
N GLU A 192 9.88 11.28 -9.69
CA GLU A 192 11.20 10.69 -9.52
C GLU A 192 11.13 9.17 -9.69
N LEU A 193 10.18 8.50 -9.04
CA LEU A 193 9.97 7.05 -9.19
C LEU A 193 9.68 6.68 -10.65
N ILE A 194 8.78 7.41 -11.32
CA ILE A 194 8.49 7.17 -12.74
C ILE A 194 9.74 7.38 -13.60
N GLY A 195 10.50 8.44 -13.35
CA GLY A 195 11.74 8.73 -14.07
C GLY A 195 12.78 7.61 -13.93
N GLU A 196 12.97 7.09 -12.72
CA GLU A 196 13.89 5.98 -12.46
C GLU A 196 13.42 4.68 -13.13
N ILE A 197 12.12 4.34 -13.07
CA ILE A 197 11.58 3.17 -13.78
C ILE A 197 11.86 3.27 -15.29
N LEU A 198 11.55 4.41 -15.90
CA LEU A 198 11.80 4.64 -17.33
C LEU A 198 13.29 4.52 -17.69
N ARG A 199 14.17 5.07 -16.84
CA ARG A 199 15.62 4.95 -16.97
C ARG A 199 16.06 3.47 -16.98
N TYR A 200 15.61 2.65 -16.04
CA TYR A 200 15.95 1.23 -15.97
C TYR A 200 15.20 0.36 -16.99
N GLN A 201 14.14 0.87 -17.61
CA GLN A 201 13.55 0.28 -18.82
C GLN A 201 14.36 0.56 -20.10
N GLY A 202 15.40 1.40 -20.03
CA GLY A 202 16.20 1.79 -21.20
C GLY A 202 15.53 2.87 -22.07
N VAL A 203 14.47 3.52 -21.57
CA VAL A 203 13.83 4.65 -22.25
C VAL A 203 14.71 5.88 -22.04
N ARG A 204 15.22 6.44 -23.13
CA ARG A 204 16.00 7.70 -23.08
C ARG A 204 15.05 8.87 -22.78
N VAL A 205 15.09 9.38 -21.56
CA VAL A 205 14.44 10.65 -21.20
C VAL A 205 15.38 11.77 -21.62
N THR A 206 15.09 12.43 -22.75
CA THR A 206 15.80 13.65 -23.16
C THR A 206 15.21 14.85 -22.42
N TYR A 207 16.06 15.60 -21.71
CA TYR A 207 15.71 16.87 -21.06
C TYR A 207 15.44 17.98 -22.08
#